data_AF-A0A7J3U7L2-F1
#
_entry.id   AF-A0A7J3U7L2-F1
#
_cell.length_a   1.000
_cell.length_b   1.000
_cell.length_c   1.000
_cell.angle_alpha   90.00
_cell.angle_beta   90.00
_cell.angle_gamma   90.00
#
_symmetry.space_group_name_H-M   'P 1'
#
loop_
_entity.id
_entity.type
_entity.pdbx_description
1 polymer ?
#
loop_
_entity_poly.entity_id
_entity_poly.type
_entity_poly.pdbx_seq_one_letter_code
_entity_poly.pdbx_strand_id
1 'polypeptide(L)'
;FGTLSDRFGRKKVLTSGYLLFSVVCLGFMLLNDFPSFILLFAFYGIVYAVVDGNQRTFVSDLSNRNLRATSLGAFHTTIGLTALPSGLIAGFLWDKLSYHAPFLYASIMSIAAAISMLVLIKTGKS
;
A
#
# COMPACT_ATOMS: atom_id res chain seq x y z
N PHE A 1 9.75 4.95 -10.89
CA PHE A 1 9.86 4.13 -9.66
C PHE A 1 10.19 2.65 -9.91
N GLY A 2 9.84 2.06 -11.07
CA GLY A 2 10.25 0.68 -11.41
C GLY A 2 11.77 0.48 -11.43
N THR A 3 12.52 1.33 -12.14
CA THR A 3 14.00 1.33 -12.16
C THR A 3 14.63 1.51 -10.78
N LEU A 4 14.01 2.30 -9.90
CA LEU A 4 14.46 2.48 -8.52
C LEU A 4 14.28 1.17 -7.71
N SER A 5 13.14 0.50 -7.91
CA SER A 5 12.81 -0.79 -7.29
C SER A 5 13.76 -1.90 -7.73
N ASP A 6 14.13 -1.93 -9.00
CA ASP A 6 15.08 -2.90 -9.55
C ASP A 6 16.49 -2.68 -8.97
N ARG A 7 16.90 -1.41 -8.72
CA ARG A 7 18.22 -1.08 -8.17
C ARG A 7 18.35 -1.26 -6.66
N PHE A 8 17.35 -0.85 -5.88
CA PHE A 8 17.38 -0.88 -4.41
C PHE A 8 16.74 -2.15 -3.81
N GLY A 9 16.08 -2.95 -4.63
CA GLY A 9 15.35 -4.15 -4.23
C GLY A 9 13.88 -3.84 -3.95
N ARG A 10 13.01 -4.59 -4.62
CA ARG A 10 11.54 -4.40 -4.57
C ARG A 10 10.96 -4.41 -3.16
N LYS A 11 11.48 -5.29 -2.30
CA LYS A 11 11.06 -5.38 -0.90
C LYS A 11 11.22 -4.05 -0.16
N LYS A 12 12.39 -3.41 -0.28
CA LYS A 12 12.69 -2.16 0.43
C LYS A 12 11.83 -1.00 -0.09
N VAL A 13 11.70 -0.91 -1.42
CA VAL A 13 10.90 0.15 -2.07
C VAL A 13 9.43 0.04 -1.69
N LEU A 14 8.83 -1.16 -1.75
CA LEU A 14 7.46 -1.38 -1.31
C LEU A 14 7.25 -1.10 0.18
N THR A 15 8.18 -1.53 1.03
CA THR A 15 8.12 -1.23 2.47
C THR A 15 8.14 0.27 2.73
N SER A 16 9.00 1.03 2.03
CA SER A 16 9.02 2.49 2.15
C SER A 16 7.74 3.15 1.64
N GLY A 17 7.13 2.61 0.58
CA GLY A 17 5.85 3.10 0.07
C GLY A 17 4.72 2.93 1.09
N TYR A 18 4.65 1.77 1.76
CA TYR A 18 3.68 1.55 2.84
C TYR A 18 3.93 2.46 4.04
N LEU A 19 5.18 2.61 4.49
CA LEU A 19 5.50 3.52 5.59
C LEU A 19 5.14 4.98 5.24
N LEU A 20 5.42 5.42 4.02
CA LEU A 20 5.01 6.74 3.55
C LEU A 20 3.48 6.88 3.52
N PHE A 21 2.75 5.85 3.09
CA PHE A 21 1.29 5.85 3.10
C PHE A 21 0.73 6.01 4.52
N SER A 22 1.29 5.31 5.50
CA SER A 22 0.93 5.47 6.91
C SER A 22 1.10 6.91 7.39
N VAL A 23 2.22 7.56 7.06
CA VAL A 23 2.46 8.98 7.39
C VAL A 23 1.45 9.89 6.71
N VAL A 24 1.14 9.66 5.43
CA VAL A 24 0.13 10.42 4.68
C VAL A 24 -1.26 10.28 5.32
N CYS A 25 -1.66 9.07 5.71
CA CYS A 25 -2.92 8.84 6.41
C CYS A 25 -2.97 9.54 7.76
N LEU A 26 -1.89 9.50 8.55
CA LEU A 26 -1.81 10.27 9.80
C LEU A 26 -1.88 11.79 9.53
N GLY A 27 -1.30 12.26 8.42
CA GLY A 27 -1.44 13.64 7.97
C GLY A 27 -2.89 14.01 7.70
N PHE A 28 -3.64 13.20 6.94
CA PHE A 28 -5.08 13.42 6.71
C PHE A 28 -5.91 13.37 7.99
N MET A 29 -5.45 12.62 9.00
CA MET A 29 -6.09 12.58 10.31
C MET A 29 -5.84 13.86 11.12
N LEU A 30 -4.63 14.41 11.08
CA LEU A 30 -4.19 15.47 12.00
C LEU A 30 -4.33 16.89 11.43
N LEU A 31 -4.23 17.04 10.11
CA LEU A 31 -4.22 18.34 9.43
C LEU A 31 -5.63 18.68 8.93
N ASN A 32 -6.05 19.93 9.12
CA ASN A 32 -7.41 20.40 8.82
C ASN A 32 -7.44 21.66 7.93
N ASP A 33 -6.34 21.98 7.27
CA ASP A 33 -6.22 23.13 6.38
C ASP A 33 -6.05 22.72 4.91
N PHE A 34 -6.55 23.57 4.01
CA PHE A 34 -6.58 23.30 2.58
C PHE A 34 -5.19 23.12 1.94
N PRO A 35 -4.17 23.97 2.23
CA PRO A 35 -2.81 23.76 1.72
C PRO A 35 -2.20 22.41 2.13
N SER A 36 -2.38 22.00 3.38
CA SER A 36 -1.93 20.69 3.86
C SER A 36 -2.54 19.53 3.07
N PHE A 37 -3.83 19.61 2.71
CA PHE A 37 -4.45 18.57 1.88
C PHE A 37 -3.86 18.49 0.47
N ILE A 38 -3.57 19.63 -0.18
CA ILE A 38 -2.89 19.62 -1.49
C ILE A 38 -1.55 18.86 -1.38
N LEU A 39 -0.77 19.17 -0.35
CA LEU A 39 0.52 18.53 -0.12
C LEU A 39 0.36 17.02 0.16
N LEU A 40 -0.60 16.63 0.99
CA LEU A 40 -0.89 15.23 1.30
C LEU A 40 -1.36 14.45 0.06
N PHE A 41 -2.16 15.04 -0.82
CA PHE A 41 -2.53 14.42 -2.09
C PHE A 41 -1.33 14.26 -3.03
N ALA A 42 -0.39 15.20 -3.05
CA ALA A 42 0.84 15.05 -3.80
C ALA A 42 1.69 13.87 -3.28
N PHE A 43 1.84 13.75 -1.96
CA PHE A 43 2.51 12.59 -1.35
C PHE A 43 1.75 11.28 -1.60
N TYR A 44 0.43 11.29 -1.55
CA TYR A 44 -0.39 10.14 -1.90
C TYR A 44 -0.17 9.70 -3.36
N GLY A 45 -0.04 10.65 -4.29
CA GLY A 45 0.33 10.35 -5.67
C GLY A 45 1.69 9.65 -5.78
N ILE A 46 2.67 10.07 -4.98
CA ILE A 46 3.98 9.41 -4.89
C ILE A 46 3.84 7.98 -4.35
N VAL A 47 3.06 7.80 -3.27
CA VAL A 47 2.75 6.47 -2.73
C VAL A 47 2.16 5.58 -3.82
N TYR A 48 1.14 6.07 -4.54
CA TYR A 48 0.48 5.31 -5.59
C TYR A 48 1.47 4.90 -6.69
N ALA A 49 2.31 5.84 -7.15
CA ALA A 49 3.33 5.58 -8.18
C ALA A 49 4.44 4.61 -7.71
N VAL A 50 4.75 4.59 -6.41
CA VAL A 50 5.70 3.65 -5.80
C VAL A 50 5.08 2.28 -5.63
N VAL A 51 3.81 2.18 -5.23
CA VAL A 51 3.20 0.92 -4.80
C VAL A 51 2.57 0.16 -5.97
N ASP A 52 1.71 0.79 -6.78
CA ASP A 52 0.85 0.08 -7.75
C ASP A 52 1.65 -0.74 -8.77
N GLY A 53 2.62 -0.11 -9.43
CA GLY A 53 3.46 -0.82 -10.40
C GLY A 53 4.39 -1.85 -9.75
N ASN A 54 5.04 -1.48 -8.65
CA ASN A 54 6.05 -2.34 -8.03
C ASN A 54 5.46 -3.59 -7.38
N GLN A 55 4.23 -3.54 -6.85
CA GLN A 55 3.55 -4.73 -6.31
C GLN A 55 3.34 -5.77 -7.40
N ARG A 56 2.79 -5.35 -8.55
CA ARG A 56 2.53 -6.25 -9.69
C ARG A 56 3.82 -6.88 -10.18
N THR A 57 4.87 -6.08 -10.37
CA THR A 57 6.15 -6.62 -10.81
C THR A 57 6.73 -7.57 -9.76
N PHE A 58 6.59 -7.25 -8.47
CA PHE A 58 7.12 -8.11 -7.42
C PHE A 58 6.38 -9.46 -7.29
N VAL A 59 5.05 -9.48 -7.39
CA VAL A 59 4.27 -10.72 -7.49
C VAL A 59 4.75 -11.55 -8.67
N SER A 60 5.02 -10.89 -9.78
CA SER A 60 5.45 -11.55 -11.01
C SER A 60 6.86 -12.14 -10.92
N ASP A 61 7.76 -11.50 -10.16
CA ASP A 61 9.12 -11.97 -9.92
C ASP A 61 9.18 -13.12 -8.90
N LEU A 62 8.23 -13.17 -7.95
CA LEU A 62 8.07 -14.29 -7.02
C LEU A 62 7.40 -15.52 -7.67
N SER A 63 6.82 -15.35 -8.85
CA SER A 63 6.04 -16.40 -9.50
C SER A 63 6.90 -17.28 -10.40
N ASN A 64 6.62 -18.58 -10.39
CA ASN A 64 7.15 -19.48 -11.40
C ASN A 64 6.75 -19.00 -12.80
N ARG A 65 7.68 -19.10 -13.77
CA ARG A 65 7.48 -18.59 -15.14
C ARG A 65 6.18 -19.08 -15.79
N ASN A 66 5.81 -20.34 -15.55
CA ASN A 66 4.60 -20.96 -16.10
C ASN A 66 3.29 -20.54 -15.39
N LEU A 67 3.38 -19.96 -14.19
CA LEU A 67 2.23 -19.57 -13.37
C LEU A 67 2.09 -18.06 -13.21
N ARG A 68 2.92 -17.25 -13.88
CA ARG A 68 2.95 -15.79 -13.72
C ARG A 68 1.60 -15.13 -14.00
N ALA A 69 0.89 -15.57 -15.04
CA ALA A 69 -0.44 -15.07 -15.37
C ALA A 69 -1.46 -15.44 -14.26
N THR A 70 -1.43 -16.67 -13.77
CA THR A 70 -2.29 -17.14 -12.67
C THR A 70 -2.01 -16.38 -11.37
N SER A 71 -0.76 -16.16 -11.01
CA SER A 71 -0.38 -15.39 -9.82
C SER A 71 -0.85 -13.94 -9.89
N LEU A 72 -0.71 -13.30 -11.06
CA LEU A 72 -1.22 -11.93 -11.26
C LEU A 72 -2.75 -11.89 -11.24
N GLY A 73 -3.41 -12.91 -11.82
CA GLY A 73 -4.86 -13.07 -11.72
C GLY A 73 -5.32 -13.20 -10.28
N ALA A 74 -4.70 -14.10 -9.51
CA ALA A 74 -4.97 -14.27 -8.08
C ALA A 74 -4.74 -12.97 -7.28
N PHE A 75 -3.65 -12.26 -7.54
CA PHE A 75 -3.36 -10.96 -6.93
C PHE A 75 -4.49 -9.95 -7.18
N HIS A 76 -4.95 -9.81 -8.43
CA HIS A 76 -6.04 -8.89 -8.76
C HIS A 76 -7.39 -9.33 -8.19
N THR A 77 -7.67 -10.64 -8.17
CA THR A 77 -8.84 -11.20 -7.48
C THR A 77 -8.82 -10.87 -6.00
N THR A 78 -7.67 -11.02 -5.33
CA THR A 78 -7.52 -10.65 -3.91
C THR A 78 -7.76 -9.16 -3.71
N ILE A 79 -7.21 -8.28 -4.55
CA ILE A 79 -7.47 -6.83 -4.48
C ILE A 79 -8.97 -6.54 -4.62
N GLY A 80 -9.63 -7.13 -5.63
CA GLY A 80 -11.06 -6.91 -5.85
C GLY A 80 -11.91 -7.41 -4.68
N LEU A 81 -11.59 -8.59 -4.16
CA LEU A 81 -12.31 -9.20 -3.05
C LEU A 81 -12.14 -8.42 -1.74
N THR A 82 -10.95 -7.84 -1.49
CA THR A 82 -10.69 -7.04 -0.28
C THR A 82 -11.19 -5.61 -0.39
N ALA A 83 -11.36 -5.06 -1.60
CA ALA A 83 -11.88 -3.72 -1.79
C ALA A 83 -13.30 -3.53 -1.21
N LEU A 84 -14.16 -4.54 -1.34
CA LEU A 84 -15.53 -4.51 -0.80
C LEU A 84 -15.58 -4.36 0.74
N PRO A 85 -15.00 -5.28 1.54
CA PRO A 85 -14.99 -5.12 2.99
C PRO A 85 -14.18 -3.89 3.42
N SER A 86 -13.12 -3.52 2.70
CA SER A 86 -12.36 -2.29 3.00
C SER A 86 -13.24 -1.04 2.91
N GLY A 87 -14.06 -0.92 1.87
CA GLY A 87 -15.00 0.19 1.71
C GLY A 87 -16.07 0.22 2.80
N LEU A 88 -16.64 -0.94 3.13
CA LEU A 88 -17.63 -1.07 4.21
C LEU A 88 -17.06 -0.68 5.58
N ILE A 89 -15.86 -1.16 5.91
CA ILE A 89 -15.17 -0.82 7.17
C ILE A 89 -14.87 0.68 7.21
N ALA A 90 -14.34 1.24 6.13
CA ALA A 90 -14.04 2.68 6.06
C ALA A 90 -15.31 3.54 6.23
N GLY A 91 -16.40 3.21 5.54
CA GLY A 91 -17.67 3.91 5.68
C GLY A 91 -18.26 3.79 7.09
N PHE A 92 -18.25 2.58 7.66
CA PHE A 92 -18.72 2.35 9.02
C PHE A 92 -17.91 3.16 10.05
N LEU A 93 -16.58 3.17 9.93
CA LEU A 93 -15.70 3.94 10.80
C LEU A 93 -15.95 5.45 10.67
N TRP A 94 -16.17 5.93 9.44
CA TRP A 94 -16.49 7.33 9.18
C TRP A 94 -17.81 7.74 9.86
N ASP A 95 -18.87 6.94 9.65
CA ASP A 95 -20.22 7.26 10.08
C ASP A 95 -20.46 7.07 11.57
N LYS A 96 -19.82 6.06 12.19
CA LYS A 96 -20.09 5.66 13.59
C LYS A 96 -19.07 6.17 14.60
N LEU A 97 -17.82 6.44 14.19
CA LEU A 97 -16.78 6.91 15.10
C LEU A 97 -16.43 8.36 14.80
N SER A 98 -15.83 8.64 13.64
CA SER A 98 -15.49 9.99 13.18
C SER A 98 -14.84 9.94 11.79
N TYR A 99 -14.77 11.08 11.11
CA TYR A 99 -14.05 11.22 9.85
C TYR A 99 -12.54 10.91 9.95
N HIS A 100 -11.96 10.97 11.16
CA HIS A 100 -10.56 10.61 11.41
C HIS A 100 -10.32 9.10 11.44
N ALA A 101 -11.31 8.31 11.86
CA ALA A 101 -11.14 6.88 12.14
C ALA A 101 -10.70 6.05 10.92
N PRO A 102 -11.21 6.27 9.69
CA PRO A 102 -10.76 5.53 8.51
C PRO A 102 -9.29 5.78 8.18
N PHE A 103 -8.78 7.00 8.40
CA PHE A 103 -7.38 7.34 8.17
C PHE A 103 -6.46 6.66 9.18
N LEU A 104 -6.86 6.62 10.46
CA LEU A 104 -6.11 5.86 11.47
C LEU A 104 -6.08 4.37 11.14
N TYR A 105 -7.22 3.80 10.74
CA TYR A 105 -7.32 2.40 10.31
C TYR A 105 -6.40 2.10 9.12
N ALA A 106 -6.43 2.94 8.08
CA ALA A 106 -5.56 2.81 6.92
C ALA A 106 -4.08 2.88 7.30
N SER A 107 -3.72 3.78 8.22
CA SER A 107 -2.35 3.89 8.74
C SER A 107 -1.89 2.61 9.45
N ILE A 108 -2.71 2.06 10.35
CA ILE A 108 -2.41 0.81 11.05
C ILE A 108 -2.26 -0.35 10.06
N MET A 109 -3.18 -0.48 9.10
CA MET A 109 -3.12 -1.54 8.08
C MET A 109 -1.87 -1.39 7.20
N SER A 110 -1.47 -0.17 6.89
CA SER A 110 -0.26 0.07 6.09
C SER A 110 1.02 -0.30 6.85
N ILE A 111 1.10 0.02 8.15
CA ILE A 111 2.19 -0.44 9.01
C ILE A 111 2.20 -1.97 9.10
N ALA A 112 1.04 -2.60 9.29
CA ALA A 112 0.93 -4.05 9.33
C ALA A 112 1.41 -4.70 8.00
N ALA A 113 1.09 -4.10 6.86
CA ALA A 113 1.60 -4.53 5.56
C ALA A 113 3.13 -4.37 5.45
N ALA A 114 3.68 -3.25 5.92
CA ALA A 114 5.13 -3.03 5.98
C ALA A 114 5.84 -4.08 6.84
N ILE A 115 5.31 -4.37 8.04
CA ILE A 115 5.84 -5.40 8.94
C ILE A 115 5.74 -6.78 8.28
N SER A 116 4.59 -7.11 7.69
CA SER A 116 4.39 -8.39 6.99
C SER A 116 5.38 -8.56 5.85
N MET A 117 5.62 -7.50 5.08
CA MET A 117 6.63 -7.45 4.02
C MET A 117 8.04 -7.74 4.57
N LEU A 118 8.38 -7.17 5.73
CA LEU A 118 9.69 -7.35 6.37
C LEU A 118 9.88 -8.77 6.92
N VAL A 119 8.86 -9.34 7.56
CA VAL A 119 8.92 -10.63 8.27
C VAL A 119 8.74 -11.82 7.34
N LEU A 120 7.72 -11.81 6.47
CA LEU A 120 7.31 -12.98 5.69
C LEU A 120 8.17 -13.19 4.45
N ILE A 121 8.69 -12.11 3.87
CA ILE A 121 9.43 -12.18 2.63
C ILE A 121 10.91 -12.24 2.93
N LYS A 122 11.49 -13.43 2.87
CA LYS A 122 12.94 -13.61 2.87
C LYS A 122 13.46 -13.25 1.48
N THR A 123 14.18 -12.14 1.38
CA THR A 123 15.00 -11.86 0.19
C THR A 123 16.09 -12.92 0.13
N GLY A 124 15.94 -13.90 -0.75
CA GLY A 124 17.06 -14.76 -1.13
C GLY A 124 18.18 -13.87 -1.67
N LYS A 125 19.40 -14.07 -1.18
CA LYS A 125 20.59 -13.58 -1.90
C LYS A 125 20.53 -14.25 -3.28
N SER A 126 20.26 -13.45 -4.31
CA SER A 126 20.67 -13.84 -5.65
C SER A 126 22.18 -13.97 -5.69
#